data_AF-A0A0U5GZU8-F1
#
_entry.id   AF-A0A0U5GZU8-F1
#
_cell.length_a   1.000
_cell.length_b   1.000
_cell.length_c   1.000
_cell.angle_alpha   90.00
_cell.angle_beta   90.00
_cell.angle_gamma   90.00
#
_symmetry.space_group_name_H-M   'P 1'
#
loop_
_entity.id
_entity.type
_entity.pdbx_description
1 polymer ?
#
loop_
_entity_poly.entity_id
_entity_poly.type
_entity_poly.pdbx_seq_one_letter_code
_entity_poly.pdbx_strand_id
1 'polypeptide(L)'
;MSQTEIVKHYNERWTADQDETEEQYVPEKYQLGIVVDFLETLGIDHATEQSIFSYPIDVLCANGDETIAIELKSRNVGKGIQQALRNSDYVDFSFLAVWEKDVTDRLLERVSDLPIGLLAVGADVEIVSSPDKTAQQLCRRGKVIELVKGDV
;
A
#
# COMPACT_ATOMS: atom_id res chain seq x y z
N MET A 1 -23.53 23.96 -34.25
CA MET A 1 -22.78 24.51 -33.11
C MET A 1 -21.47 25.03 -33.64
N SER A 2 -21.17 26.30 -33.39
CA SER A 2 -19.90 26.90 -33.75
C SER A 2 -18.79 26.43 -32.79
N GLN A 3 -17.55 26.48 -33.26
CA GLN A 3 -16.38 26.06 -32.49
C GLN A 3 -16.27 26.81 -31.15
N THR A 4 -16.75 28.05 -31.10
CA THR A 4 -16.80 28.90 -29.90
C THR A 4 -17.81 28.40 -28.86
N GLU A 5 -18.95 27.85 -29.29
CA GLU A 5 -19.97 27.29 -28.39
C GLU A 5 -19.49 25.99 -27.74
N ILE A 6 -18.71 25.20 -28.48
CA ILE A 6 -18.10 23.95 -27.97
C ILE A 6 -17.06 24.26 -26.89
N VAL A 7 -16.18 25.25 -27.13
CA VAL A 7 -15.15 25.66 -26.15
C VAL A 7 -15.80 26.24 -24.89
N LYS A 8 -16.84 27.04 -25.04
CA LYS A 8 -17.57 27.62 -23.89
C LYS A 8 -18.26 26.53 -23.06
N HIS A 9 -18.96 25.61 -23.70
CA HIS A 9 -19.62 24.49 -23.00
C HIS A 9 -18.61 23.55 -22.32
N TYR A 10 -17.45 23.33 -22.95
CA TYR A 10 -16.37 22.52 -22.36
C TYR A 10 -15.79 23.20 -21.12
N ASN A 11 -15.49 24.50 -21.20
CA ASN A 11 -14.95 25.27 -20.07
C ASN A 11 -15.95 25.38 -18.91
N GLU A 12 -17.24 25.61 -19.20
CA GLU A 12 -18.28 25.67 -18.17
C GLU A 12 -18.42 24.34 -17.42
N ARG A 13 -18.29 23.21 -18.14
CA ARG A 13 -18.33 21.87 -17.54
C ARG A 13 -17.06 21.57 -16.72
N TRP A 14 -15.89 21.99 -17.22
CA TRP A 14 -14.61 21.87 -16.53
C TRP A 14 -14.53 22.72 -15.26
N THR A 15 -15.18 23.89 -15.27
CA THR A 15 -15.19 24.79 -14.10
C THR A 15 -16.23 24.32 -13.08
N ALA A 16 -17.36 23.75 -13.53
CA ALA A 16 -18.36 23.17 -12.63
C ALA A 16 -17.87 21.88 -11.93
N ASP A 17 -17.01 21.08 -12.57
CA ASP A 17 -16.37 19.90 -11.96
C ASP A 17 -15.29 20.28 -10.92
N GLN A 18 -14.84 21.54 -10.86
CA GLN A 18 -13.82 21.99 -9.88
C GLN A 18 -14.40 22.55 -8.57
N ASP A 19 -15.70 22.87 -8.52
CA ASP A 19 -16.36 23.46 -7.35
C ASP A 19 -17.08 22.41 -6.47
N GLU A 20 -17.14 21.14 -6.87
CA GLU A 20 -17.30 20.03 -5.93
C GLU A 20 -15.91 19.63 -5.45
N THR A 21 -15.69 19.61 -4.14
CA THR A 21 -14.43 19.20 -3.50
C THR A 21 -14.03 17.76 -3.89
N GLU A 22 -13.46 17.58 -5.08
CA GLU A 22 -12.72 16.38 -5.43
C GLU A 22 -11.35 16.48 -4.76
N GLU A 23 -11.22 15.83 -3.60
CA GLU A 23 -9.90 15.47 -3.11
C GLU A 23 -9.14 14.76 -4.23
N GLN A 24 -8.13 15.44 -4.77
CA GLN A 24 -7.35 14.97 -5.89
C GLN A 24 -6.84 13.56 -5.63
N TYR A 25 -7.17 12.63 -6.53
CA TYR A 25 -6.68 11.25 -6.45
C TYR A 25 -5.16 11.21 -6.59
N VAL A 26 -4.50 10.62 -5.58
CA VAL A 26 -3.06 10.40 -5.62
C VAL A 26 -2.79 8.89 -5.77
N PRO A 27 -2.22 8.44 -6.91
CA PRO A 27 -1.96 7.02 -7.18
C PRO A 27 -0.96 6.34 -6.23
N GLU A 28 -1.02 5.02 -6.15
CA GLU A 28 -0.20 4.15 -5.29
C GLU A 28 1.30 4.29 -5.55
N LYS A 29 1.71 4.59 -6.79
CA LYS A 29 3.13 4.79 -7.15
C LYS A 29 3.82 5.88 -6.33
N TYR A 30 3.08 6.87 -5.84
CA TYR A 30 3.63 7.91 -4.98
C TYR A 30 3.83 7.40 -3.55
N GLN A 31 2.91 6.54 -3.06
CA GLN A 31 3.11 5.85 -1.78
C GLN A 31 4.36 4.96 -1.84
N LEU A 32 4.58 4.27 -2.97
CA LEU A 32 5.72 3.37 -3.15
C LEU A 32 7.05 4.08 -2.89
N GLY A 33 7.27 5.26 -3.47
CA GLY A 33 8.50 6.02 -3.26
C GLY A 33 8.72 6.39 -1.79
N ILE A 34 7.67 6.87 -1.11
CA ILE A 34 7.75 7.26 0.31
C ILE A 34 8.01 6.05 1.21
N VAL A 35 7.37 4.91 0.92
CA VAL A 35 7.58 3.65 1.65
C VAL A 35 9.01 3.11 1.42
N VAL A 36 9.52 3.19 0.20
CA VAL A 36 10.90 2.79 -0.11
C VAL A 36 11.90 3.66 0.64
N ASP A 37 11.77 4.99 0.59
CA ASP A 37 12.66 5.92 1.30
C ASP A 37 12.64 5.65 2.83
N PHE A 38 11.47 5.33 3.39
CA PHE A 38 11.31 4.93 4.78
C PHE A 38 12.05 3.62 5.10
N LEU A 39 11.93 2.60 4.26
CA LEU A 39 12.61 1.31 4.45
C LEU A 39 14.13 1.46 4.33
N GLU A 40 14.62 2.26 3.38
CA GLU A 40 16.04 2.56 3.22
C GLU A 40 16.61 3.29 4.43
N THR A 41 15.87 4.26 4.98
CA THR A 41 16.26 4.98 6.21
C THR A 41 16.39 4.03 7.40
N LEU A 42 15.58 2.98 7.45
CA LEU A 42 15.64 1.93 8.47
C LEU A 42 16.70 0.85 8.18
N GLY A 43 17.33 0.86 7.00
CA GLY A 43 18.28 -0.16 6.57
C GLY A 43 17.63 -1.52 6.33
N ILE A 44 16.36 -1.54 5.90
CA ILE A 44 15.61 -2.77 5.60
C ILE A 44 15.76 -3.11 4.12
N ASP A 45 16.23 -4.34 3.83
CA ASP A 45 16.30 -4.86 2.47
C ASP A 45 14.88 -5.01 1.92
N HIS A 46 14.64 -4.54 0.69
CA HIS A 46 13.32 -4.60 0.07
C HIS A 46 13.41 -4.84 -1.45
N ALA A 47 12.33 -5.37 -2.00
CA ALA A 47 12.10 -5.51 -3.43
C ALA A 47 10.64 -5.15 -3.74
N THR A 48 10.42 -4.48 -4.87
CA THR A 48 9.10 -3.96 -5.25
C THR A 48 8.47 -4.82 -6.35
N GLU A 49 7.14 -4.85 -6.41
CA GLU A 49 6.38 -5.54 -7.46
C GLU A 49 6.74 -7.04 -7.61
N GLN A 50 7.13 -7.67 -6.51
CA GLN A 50 7.51 -9.08 -6.46
C GLN A 50 6.29 -9.99 -6.47
N SER A 51 6.53 -11.29 -6.71
CA SER A 51 5.48 -12.31 -6.62
C SER A 51 5.93 -13.50 -5.80
N ILE A 52 5.10 -13.91 -4.84
CA ILE A 52 5.24 -15.20 -4.17
C ILE A 52 4.29 -16.17 -4.87
N PHE A 53 4.87 -17.19 -5.52
CA PHE A 53 4.16 -18.05 -6.48
C PHE A 53 3.56 -17.24 -7.63
N SER A 54 2.25 -17.02 -7.61
CA SER A 54 1.50 -16.21 -8.59
C SER A 54 0.75 -15.05 -7.94
N TYR A 55 1.05 -14.75 -6.67
CA TYR A 55 0.42 -13.66 -5.93
C TYR A 55 1.34 -12.44 -5.93
N PRO A 56 0.94 -11.33 -6.56
CA PRO A 56 1.72 -10.11 -6.54
C PRO A 56 1.71 -9.48 -5.15
N ILE A 57 2.85 -8.91 -4.77
CA ILE A 57 3.08 -8.17 -3.53
C ILE A 57 3.75 -6.86 -3.91
N ASP A 58 3.16 -5.74 -3.50
CA ASP A 58 3.64 -4.41 -3.89
C ASP A 58 5.06 -4.14 -3.36
N VAL A 59 5.31 -4.45 -2.08
CA VAL A 59 6.66 -4.39 -1.49
C VAL A 59 6.90 -5.61 -0.60
N LEU A 60 8.02 -6.29 -0.82
CA LEU A 60 8.48 -7.42 -0.03
C LEU A 60 9.79 -7.04 0.65
N CYS A 61 9.91 -7.29 1.95
CA CYS A 61 11.07 -6.87 2.73
C CYS A 61 11.68 -8.03 3.51
N ALA A 62 12.97 -7.91 3.81
CA ALA A 62 13.71 -8.76 4.72
C ALA A 62 14.47 -7.90 5.73
N ASN A 63 14.24 -8.16 7.02
CA ASN A 63 14.99 -7.56 8.11
C ASN A 63 15.63 -8.67 8.95
N GLY A 64 16.89 -8.98 8.65
CA GLY A 64 17.54 -10.18 9.20
C GLY A 64 16.81 -11.46 8.80
N ASP A 65 16.27 -12.17 9.79
CA ASP A 65 15.49 -13.40 9.62
C ASP A 65 13.97 -13.15 9.71
N GLU A 66 13.52 -11.91 9.51
CA GLU A 66 12.10 -11.58 9.47
C GLU A 66 11.69 -11.10 8.09
N THR A 67 10.51 -11.51 7.64
CA THR A 67 9.97 -11.13 6.33
C THR A 67 8.71 -10.33 6.46
N ILE A 68 8.59 -9.29 5.62
CA ILE A 68 7.49 -8.34 5.69
C ILE A 68 6.89 -8.16 4.30
N ALA A 69 5.56 -8.11 4.20
CA ALA A 69 4.85 -7.73 2.97
C ALA A 69 4.04 -6.47 3.21
N ILE A 70 4.19 -5.47 2.35
CA ILE A 70 3.42 -4.22 2.39
C ILE A 70 2.56 -4.17 1.13
N GLU A 71 1.25 -4.05 1.31
CA GLU A 71 0.28 -3.80 0.23
C GLU A 71 -0.07 -2.31 0.21
N LEU A 72 0.05 -1.65 -0.93
CA LEU A 72 -0.22 -0.23 -1.11
C LEU A 72 -1.62 -0.02 -1.67
N LYS A 73 -2.42 0.89 -1.11
CA LYS A 73 -3.73 1.26 -1.68
C LYS A 73 -4.03 2.74 -1.52
N SER A 74 -4.37 3.36 -2.64
CA SER A 74 -4.94 4.72 -2.68
C SER A 74 -6.46 4.69 -2.79
N ARG A 75 -7.03 3.58 -3.27
CA ARG A 75 -8.48 3.37 -3.40
C ARG A 75 -8.84 1.93 -3.09
N ASN A 76 -10.13 1.69 -2.85
CA ASN A 76 -10.67 0.36 -2.56
C ASN A 76 -9.90 -0.35 -1.43
N VAL A 77 -9.77 0.34 -0.30
CA VAL A 77 -9.08 -0.14 0.92
C VAL A 77 -9.59 -1.51 1.36
N GLY A 78 -10.88 -1.81 1.14
CA GLY A 78 -11.44 -3.13 1.42
C GLY A 78 -10.76 -4.27 0.67
N LYS A 79 -10.37 -4.07 -0.59
CA LYS A 79 -9.58 -5.03 -1.36
C LYS A 79 -8.14 -5.10 -0.83
N GLY A 80 -7.57 -3.95 -0.44
CA GLY A 80 -6.26 -3.88 0.23
C GLY A 80 -6.17 -4.75 1.47
N ILE A 81 -7.16 -4.69 2.35
CA ILE A 81 -7.24 -5.53 3.55
C ILE A 81 -7.19 -7.01 3.18
N GLN A 82 -7.96 -7.44 2.17
CA GLN A 82 -7.97 -8.84 1.73
C GLN A 82 -6.62 -9.28 1.17
N GLN A 83 -5.93 -8.39 0.45
CA GLN A 83 -4.62 -8.68 -0.12
C GLN A 83 -3.54 -8.74 0.96
N ALA A 84 -3.50 -7.78 1.89
CA ALA A 84 -2.59 -7.81 3.04
C ALA A 84 -2.83 -9.06 3.91
N LEU A 85 -4.10 -9.40 4.17
CA LEU A 85 -4.44 -10.61 4.94
C LEU A 85 -3.93 -11.87 4.24
N ARG A 86 -4.14 -12.01 2.92
CA ARG A 86 -3.58 -13.12 2.15
C ARG A 86 -2.05 -13.12 2.18
N ASN A 87 -1.42 -11.95 2.08
CA ASN A 87 0.03 -11.84 2.08
C ASN A 87 0.62 -12.32 3.42
N SER A 88 -0.09 -12.13 4.53
CA SER A 88 0.29 -12.66 5.86
C SER A 88 0.44 -14.18 5.94
N ASP A 89 -0.07 -14.95 4.97
CA ASP A 89 0.14 -16.40 4.89
C ASP A 89 1.55 -16.78 4.39
N TYR A 90 2.31 -15.82 3.85
CA TYR A 90 3.59 -16.06 3.18
C TYR A 90 4.81 -15.44 3.89
N VAL A 91 4.59 -14.46 4.75
CA VAL A 91 5.62 -13.65 5.41
C VAL A 91 5.39 -13.57 6.91
N ASP A 92 6.41 -13.21 7.69
CA ASP A 92 6.27 -13.08 9.15
C ASP A 92 5.27 -11.97 9.54
N PHE A 93 5.28 -10.84 8.83
CA PHE A 93 4.42 -9.70 9.11
C PHE A 93 3.83 -9.11 7.82
N SER A 94 2.57 -8.67 7.85
CA SER A 94 1.98 -7.97 6.70
C SER A 94 1.34 -6.65 7.09
N PHE A 95 1.53 -5.63 6.26
CA PHE A 95 0.96 -4.31 6.41
C PHE A 95 0.08 -3.95 5.22
N LEU A 96 -0.96 -3.18 5.51
CA LEU A 96 -1.66 -2.35 4.54
C LEU A 96 -1.16 -0.92 4.69
N ALA A 97 -0.69 -0.30 3.61
CA ALA A 97 -0.37 1.12 3.57
C ALA A 97 -1.47 1.89 2.83
N VAL A 98 -1.91 2.99 3.43
CA VAL A 98 -2.90 3.91 2.86
C VAL A 98 -2.43 5.35 3.08
N TRP A 99 -3.02 6.32 2.36
CA TRP A 99 -2.75 7.72 2.66
C TRP A 99 -3.21 8.07 4.08
N GLU A 100 -2.51 8.97 4.75
CA GLU A 100 -2.84 9.42 6.13
C GLU A 100 -4.30 9.84 6.27
N LYS A 101 -4.83 10.54 5.25
CA LYS A 101 -6.21 11.02 5.20
C LYS A 101 -7.25 9.91 5.09
N ASP A 102 -6.86 8.73 4.63
CA ASP A 102 -7.72 7.57 4.47
C ASP A 102 -7.76 6.71 5.75
N VAL A 103 -6.94 7.04 6.75
CA VAL A 103 -6.99 6.42 8.08
C VAL A 103 -8.18 6.97 8.84
N THR A 104 -9.22 6.15 8.94
CA THR A 104 -10.48 6.49 9.62
C THR A 104 -10.77 5.50 10.74
N ASP A 105 -11.57 5.88 11.73
CA ASP A 105 -12.00 4.98 12.81
C ASP A 105 -12.60 3.68 12.27
N ARG A 106 -13.39 3.77 11.19
CA ARG A 106 -13.97 2.61 10.51
C ARG A 106 -12.90 1.69 9.92
N LEU A 107 -11.80 2.24 9.40
CA LEU A 107 -10.69 1.42 8.91
C LEU A 107 -10.00 0.74 10.09
N LEU A 108 -9.71 1.48 11.16
CA LEU A 108 -9.08 0.96 12.38
C LEU A 108 -9.88 -0.20 12.98
N GLU A 109 -11.20 -0.04 13.14
CA GLU A 109 -12.10 -1.10 13.60
C GLU A 109 -11.99 -2.35 12.71
N ARG A 110 -11.97 -2.18 11.38
CA ARG A 110 -11.92 -3.30 10.45
C ARG A 110 -10.62 -4.08 10.46
N VAL A 111 -9.49 -3.43 10.80
CA VAL A 111 -8.18 -4.09 10.87
C VAL A 111 -7.82 -4.55 12.27
N SER A 112 -8.51 -4.07 13.32
CA SER A 112 -8.18 -4.33 14.71
C SER A 112 -8.13 -5.81 15.11
N ASP A 113 -8.99 -6.64 14.50
CA ASP A 113 -9.07 -8.08 14.76
C ASP A 113 -8.32 -8.93 13.71
N LEU A 114 -7.53 -8.31 12.84
CA LEU A 114 -6.79 -8.99 11.77
C LEU A 114 -5.29 -9.02 12.08
N PRO A 115 -4.55 -10.06 11.63
CA PRO A 115 -3.10 -10.18 11.85
C PRO A 115 -2.27 -9.25 10.94
N ILE A 116 -2.83 -8.11 10.52
CA ILE A 116 -2.18 -7.15 9.64
C ILE A 116 -1.97 -5.82 10.35
N GLY A 117 -0.87 -5.15 10.05
CA GLY A 117 -0.59 -3.80 10.50
C GLY A 117 -1.14 -2.76 9.53
N LEU A 118 -1.20 -1.52 9.98
CA LEU A 118 -1.61 -0.37 9.19
C LEU A 118 -0.50 0.67 9.17
N LEU A 119 -0.13 1.12 7.98
CA LEU A 119 0.78 2.25 7.75
C LEU A 119 -0.02 3.44 7.20
N ALA A 120 0.20 4.61 7.80
CA ALA A 120 -0.24 5.88 7.25
C ALA A 120 0.91 6.48 6.43
N VAL A 121 0.64 6.81 5.17
CA VAL A 121 1.60 7.44 4.27
C VAL A 121 1.20 8.89 4.07
N GLY A 122 2.10 9.81 4.42
CA GLY A 122 1.92 11.26 4.29
C GLY A 122 3.18 11.89 3.71
N ALA A 123 3.76 12.85 4.43
CA ALA A 123 5.13 13.30 4.15
C ALA A 123 6.18 12.24 4.54
N ASP A 124 5.86 11.47 5.58
CA ASP A 124 6.63 10.33 6.08
C ASP A 124 5.70 9.11 6.25
N VAL A 125 6.24 7.98 6.70
CA VAL A 125 5.47 6.78 7.05
C VAL A 125 5.29 6.67 8.56
N GLU A 126 4.06 6.55 9.02
CA GLU A 126 3.71 6.27 10.41
C GLU A 126 3.11 4.87 10.56
N ILE A 127 3.57 4.13 11.58
CA ILE A 127 2.98 2.84 11.96
C ILE A 127 1.77 3.11 12.86
N VAL A 128 0.57 2.98 12.31
CA VAL A 128 -0.70 3.22 13.01
C VAL A 128 -1.10 2.03 13.88
N SER A 129 -0.89 0.82 13.36
CA SER A 129 -1.05 -0.42 14.11
C SER A 129 0.00 -1.45 13.72
N SER A 130 0.46 -2.23 14.69
CA SER A 130 1.42 -3.31 14.47
C SER A 130 0.70 -4.59 14.05
N PRO A 131 1.28 -5.39 13.13
CA PRO A 131 0.79 -6.71 12.79
C PRO A 131 1.15 -7.71 13.89
N ASP A 132 0.38 -8.80 13.94
CA ASP A 132 0.80 -10.01 14.63
C ASP A 132 1.72 -10.84 13.73
N LYS A 133 2.69 -11.53 14.34
CA LYS A 133 3.50 -12.51 13.61
C LYS A 133 2.61 -13.67 13.20
N THR A 134 2.59 -13.99 11.90
CA THR A 134 1.77 -15.10 11.42
C THR A 134 2.22 -16.43 12.03
N ALA A 135 1.26 -17.30 12.32
CA ALA A 135 1.52 -18.71 12.65
C ALA A 135 1.64 -19.58 11.39
N GLN A 136 1.21 -19.07 10.23
CA GLN A 136 1.09 -19.80 8.98
C GLN A 136 2.15 -19.32 7.98
N GLN A 137 3.01 -20.23 7.53
CA GLN A 137 4.10 -19.89 6.62
C GLN A 137 4.09 -20.79 5.38
N LEU A 138 3.23 -20.47 4.42
CA LEU A 138 3.04 -21.25 3.20
C LEU A 138 4.23 -21.17 2.23
N CYS A 139 5.07 -20.14 2.37
CA CYS A 139 6.34 -20.00 1.66
C CYS A 139 7.50 -20.11 2.64
N ARG A 140 8.58 -20.83 2.29
CA ARG A 140 9.76 -20.89 3.17
C ARG A 140 10.38 -19.51 3.31
N ARG A 141 10.70 -19.10 4.54
CA ARG A 141 11.36 -17.81 4.82
C ARG A 141 12.58 -17.54 3.93
N GLY A 142 13.47 -18.51 3.80
CA GLY A 142 14.66 -18.39 2.97
C GLY A 142 14.33 -18.07 1.51
N LYS A 143 13.21 -18.59 0.99
CA LYS A 143 12.78 -18.28 -0.37
C LYS A 143 12.31 -16.84 -0.52
N VAL A 144 11.62 -16.30 0.49
CA VAL A 144 11.22 -14.89 0.54
C VAL A 144 12.45 -13.98 0.59
N ILE A 145 13.42 -14.30 1.46
CA ILE A 145 14.68 -13.56 1.57
C ILE A 145 15.47 -13.60 0.25
N GLU A 146 15.51 -14.76 -0.43
CA GLU A 146 16.11 -14.87 -1.76
C GLU A 146 15.44 -13.95 -2.79
N LEU A 147 14.11 -13.84 -2.76
CA LEU A 147 13.39 -12.94 -3.68
C LEU A 147 13.76 -11.48 -3.42
N VAL A 148 13.83 -11.07 -2.15
CA VAL A 148 14.21 -9.71 -1.77
C VAL A 148 15.65 -9.39 -2.20
N LYS A 149 16.59 -10.32 -1.99
CA LYS A 149 18.02 -10.10 -2.28
C LYS A 149 18.41 -10.35 -3.74
N GLY A 150 17.57 -11.06 -4.50
CA GLY A 150 17.82 -11.39 -5.89
C GLY A 150 17.49 -10.26 -6.88
N ASP A 151 16.86 -9.19 -6.40
CA ASP A 151 16.45 -8.01 -7.19
C ASP A 151 17.44 -6.83 -7.04
N VAL A 152 18.56 -7.03 -6.32
CA VAL A 152 19.62 -6.03 -6.08
C VAL A 152 20.85 -6.27 -6.96
#